data_AF-A0A1Y2IWC2-F1
#
_entry.id   AF-A0A1Y2IWC2-F1
#
_cell.length_a   1.000
_cell.length_b   1.000
_cell.length_c   1.000
_cell.angle_alpha   90.00
_cell.angle_beta   90.00
_cell.angle_gamma   90.00
#
_symmetry.space_group_name_H-M   'P 1'
#
loop_
_entity.id
_entity.type
_entity.pdbx_description
1 polymer ?
#
loop_
_entity_poly.entity_id
_entity_poly.type
_entity_poly.pdbx_seq_one_letter_code
_entity_poly.pdbx_strand_id
1 'polypeptide(L)'
;MPNPGNGTMLFRDVMLHNAHNLNPDVVPRNDWELLELSSERMKGTLDEIYAHLDKKYAQAIKTHGAEGVVQSSADMLNQRVEPTGIKPRPGEVSKYIHVRPIPDSKYSIRLFPGSISAAEYCMDFVDSKTGEPVNSPFEYELWAVPDPETPWLGMPVCH
;
A
#
# COMPACT_ATOMS: atom_id res chain seq x y z
N MET A 1 -22.52 -1.22 -4.20
CA MET A 1 -21.38 -1.72 -5.00
C MET A 1 -20.33 -0.62 -5.08
N PRO A 2 -19.03 -0.89 -4.91
CA PRO A 2 -18.01 0.15 -5.06
C PRO A 2 -17.97 0.59 -6.52
N ASN A 3 -18.11 1.89 -6.77
CA ASN A 3 -17.96 2.52 -8.08
C ASN A 3 -16.45 2.65 -8.38
N PRO A 4 -15.87 1.86 -9.30
CA PRO A 4 -14.44 1.91 -9.60
C PRO A 4 -14.04 3.14 -10.46
N GLY A 5 -14.97 4.06 -10.74
CA GLY A 5 -14.83 5.08 -11.77
C GLY A 5 -13.94 6.27 -11.43
N ASN A 6 -13.52 6.46 -10.18
CA ASN A 6 -12.76 7.65 -9.76
C ASN A 6 -11.48 7.34 -8.97
N GLY A 7 -11.01 6.09 -8.93
CA GLY A 7 -9.78 5.72 -8.21
C GLY A 7 -9.87 5.78 -6.68
N THR A 8 -10.94 6.35 -6.13
CA THR A 8 -11.11 6.49 -4.68
C THR A 8 -11.68 5.23 -4.04
N MET A 9 -11.09 4.83 -2.91
CA MET A 9 -11.57 3.75 -2.05
C MET A 9 -11.63 4.20 -0.59
N LEU A 10 -12.26 3.41 0.28
CA LEU A 10 -12.24 3.73 1.70
C LEU A 10 -10.82 3.57 2.23
N PHE A 11 -10.36 4.51 3.04
CA PHE A 11 -9.06 4.42 3.67
C PHE A 11 -8.94 3.15 4.52
N ARG A 12 -10.05 2.72 5.14
CA ARG A 12 -10.16 1.43 5.81
C ARG A 12 -9.71 0.24 4.96
N ASP A 13 -10.10 0.18 3.69
CA ASP A 13 -9.74 -0.93 2.80
C ASP A 13 -8.22 -0.94 2.53
N VAL A 14 -7.63 0.25 2.41
CA VAL A 14 -6.17 0.43 2.27
C VAL A 14 -5.44 -0.03 3.53
N MET A 15 -5.92 0.39 4.70
CA MET A 15 -5.30 0.03 5.98
C MET A 15 -5.42 -1.48 6.26
N LEU A 16 -6.55 -2.11 5.90
CA LEU A 16 -6.73 -3.57 6.00
C LEU A 16 -5.75 -4.32 5.09
N HIS A 17 -5.56 -3.84 3.86
CA HIS A 17 -4.57 -4.41 2.95
C HIS A 17 -3.16 -4.32 3.53
N ASN A 18 -2.77 -3.16 4.04
CA ASN A 18 -1.45 -2.94 4.62
C ASN A 18 -1.24 -3.76 5.90
N ALA A 19 -2.23 -3.79 6.80
CA ALA A 19 -2.16 -4.55 8.04
C ALA A 19 -1.96 -6.05 7.76
N HIS A 20 -2.68 -6.62 6.80
CA HIS A 20 -2.50 -8.01 6.39
C HIS A 20 -1.11 -8.27 5.81
N ASN A 21 -0.56 -7.36 5.00
CA ASN A 21 0.77 -7.55 4.39
C ASN A 21 1.92 -7.40 5.40
N LEU A 22 1.77 -6.49 6.36
CA LEU A 22 2.78 -6.23 7.39
C LEU A 22 2.70 -7.25 8.54
N ASN A 23 1.49 -7.60 8.95
CA ASN A 23 1.18 -8.37 10.16
C ASN A 23 0.11 -9.44 9.87
N PRO A 24 0.38 -10.43 9.01
CA PRO A 24 -0.64 -11.36 8.48
C PRO A 24 -1.38 -12.17 9.56
N ASP A 25 -0.70 -12.46 10.67
CA ASP A 25 -1.25 -13.30 11.75
C ASP A 25 -1.95 -12.50 12.85
N VAL A 26 -2.02 -11.17 12.73
CA VAL A 26 -2.58 -10.28 13.76
C VAL A 26 -3.90 -9.67 13.28
N VAL A 27 -4.95 -9.82 14.07
CA VAL A 27 -6.28 -9.29 13.75
C VAL A 27 -6.53 -8.03 14.59
N PRO A 28 -6.70 -6.84 13.98
CA PRO A 28 -6.98 -5.63 14.73
C PRO A 28 -8.31 -5.75 15.48
N ARG A 29 -8.31 -5.37 16.77
CA ARG A 29 -9.51 -5.45 17.63
C ARG A 29 -10.40 -4.20 17.54
N ASN A 30 -9.85 -3.10 17.03
CA ASN A 30 -10.55 -1.83 16.88
C ASN A 30 -9.89 -0.97 15.79
N ASP A 31 -10.53 0.15 15.48
CA ASP A 31 -10.10 1.10 14.44
C ASP A 31 -8.71 1.71 14.69
N TRP A 32 -8.39 1.97 15.96
CA TRP A 32 -7.08 2.50 16.33
C TRP A 32 -5.97 1.46 16.08
N GLU A 33 -6.19 0.20 16.46
CA GLU A 33 -5.24 -0.88 16.19
C GLU A 33 -5.07 -1.16 14.70
N LEU A 34 -6.13 -1.01 13.90
CA LEU A 34 -6.02 -1.12 12.45
C LEU A 34 -5.05 -0.08 11.89
N LEU A 35 -5.12 1.17 12.35
CA LEU A 35 -4.19 2.22 11.94
C LEU A 35 -2.74 1.86 12.32
N GLU A 36 -2.52 1.41 13.56
CA GLU A 36 -1.19 1.03 14.04
C GLU A 36 -0.60 -0.16 13.25
N LEU A 37 -1.36 -1.25 13.12
CA LEU A 37 -0.93 -2.47 12.42
C LEU A 37 -0.75 -2.26 10.91
N SER A 38 -1.40 -1.24 10.34
CA SER A 38 -1.24 -0.90 8.93
C SER A 38 0.01 -0.06 8.63
N SER A 39 0.64 0.50 9.66
CA SER A 39 1.78 1.42 9.52
C SER A 39 3.14 0.76 9.68
N GLU A 40 3.24 -0.27 10.53
CA GLU A 40 4.52 -0.90 10.88
C GLU A 40 4.36 -2.42 11.06
N ARG A 41 5.40 -3.17 10.66
CA ARG A 41 5.52 -4.59 10.99
C ARG A 41 5.91 -4.75 12.45
N MET A 42 5.02 -5.33 13.24
CA MET A 42 5.25 -5.65 14.64
C MET A 42 6.15 -6.88 14.78
N LYS A 43 6.94 -6.91 15.86
CA LYS A 43 7.84 -8.02 16.20
C LYS A 43 7.41 -8.68 17.50
N GLY A 44 7.58 -9.99 17.57
CA GLY A 44 7.27 -10.80 18.74
C GLY A 44 6.18 -11.82 18.47
N THR A 45 5.81 -12.53 19.52
CA THR A 45 4.65 -13.42 19.56
C THR A 45 3.34 -12.62 19.52
N LEU A 46 2.25 -13.29 19.19
CA LEU A 46 0.92 -12.66 19.13
C LEU A 46 0.54 -11.97 20.46
N ASP A 47 0.84 -12.61 21.58
CA ASP A 47 0.58 -12.06 22.93
C ASP A 47 1.44 -10.82 23.22
N GLU A 48 2.73 -10.83 22.83
CA GLU A 48 3.61 -9.67 22.97
C GLU A 48 3.13 -8.49 22.13
N ILE A 49 2.64 -8.76 20.91
CA ILE A 49 2.09 -7.73 20.02
C ILE A 49 0.82 -7.11 20.63
N TYR A 50 -0.13 -7.92 21.10
CA TYR A 50 -1.33 -7.37 21.73
C TYR A 50 -1.03 -6.62 23.04
N ALA A 51 -0.11 -7.13 23.87
CA ALA A 51 0.31 -6.42 25.08
C ALA A 51 0.97 -5.07 24.75
N HIS A 52 1.74 -5.01 23.65
CA HIS A 52 2.32 -3.76 23.16
C HIS A 52 1.25 -2.78 22.66
N LEU A 53 0.27 -3.26 21.89
CA LEU A 53 -0.87 -2.47 21.43
C LEU A 53 -1.69 -1.93 22.59
N ASP A 54 -1.98 -2.74 23.61
CA ASP A 54 -2.71 -2.33 24.82
C ASP A 54 -1.99 -1.19 25.54
N LYS A 55 -0.66 -1.28 25.67
CA LYS A 55 0.15 -0.22 26.28
C LYS A 55 0.11 1.08 25.47
N LYS A 56 0.26 0.99 24.14
CA LYS A 56 0.20 2.18 23.26
C LYS A 56 -1.22 2.78 23.26
N TYR A 57 -2.26 1.96 23.27
CA TYR A 57 -3.65 2.42 23.30
C TYR A 57 -3.97 3.15 24.61
N ALA A 58 -3.55 2.60 25.75
CA ALA A 58 -3.68 3.28 27.04
C ALA A 58 -2.97 4.64 27.06
N GLN A 59 -1.80 4.73 26.42
CA GLN A 59 -1.08 6.00 26.28
C GLN A 59 -1.82 6.99 25.35
N ALA A 60 -2.39 6.52 24.24
CA ALA A 60 -3.20 7.35 23.34
C ALA A 60 -4.44 7.89 24.07
N ILE A 61 -5.15 7.04 24.83
CA ILE A 61 -6.30 7.43 25.66
C ILE A 61 -5.89 8.48 26.70
N LYS A 62 -4.74 8.32 27.35
CA LYS A 62 -4.24 9.29 28.32
C LYS A 62 -3.99 10.67 27.71
N THR A 63 -3.51 10.72 26.47
CA THR A 63 -3.19 11.97 25.78
C THR A 63 -4.41 12.63 25.13
N HIS A 64 -5.30 11.85 24.52
CA HIS A 64 -6.37 12.36 23.64
C HIS A 64 -7.79 12.07 24.16
N GLY A 65 -7.93 11.31 25.24
CA GLY A 65 -9.22 10.83 25.74
C GLY A 65 -9.76 9.64 24.94
N ALA A 66 -10.52 8.77 25.60
CA ALA A 66 -11.04 7.54 24.97
C ALA A 66 -11.96 7.82 23.77
N GLU A 67 -12.93 8.72 23.94
CA GLU A 67 -13.84 9.12 22.86
C GLU A 67 -13.07 9.79 21.71
N GLY A 68 -12.07 10.62 22.02
CA GLY A 68 -11.25 11.29 21.02
C GLY A 68 -10.48 10.31 20.15
N VAL A 69 -9.88 9.27 20.74
CA VAL A 69 -9.16 8.23 19.98
C VAL A 69 -10.12 7.40 19.12
N VAL A 70 -11.26 6.99 19.67
CA VAL A 70 -12.25 6.18 18.93
C VAL A 70 -12.81 6.97 17.75
N GLN A 71 -13.24 8.21 17.98
CA GLN A 71 -13.85 9.04 16.94
C GLN A 71 -12.85 9.41 15.86
N SER A 72 -11.64 9.88 16.23
CA SER A 72 -10.63 10.26 15.24
C SER A 72 -10.17 9.08 14.37
N SER A 73 -10.03 7.89 14.96
CA SER A 73 -9.67 6.68 14.20
C SER A 73 -10.77 6.28 13.21
N ALA A 74 -12.02 6.28 13.65
CA ALA A 74 -13.17 5.99 12.80
C ALA A 74 -13.32 7.03 11.68
N ASP A 75 -13.21 8.32 12.00
CA ASP A 75 -13.29 9.41 11.02
C ASP A 75 -12.22 9.27 9.95
N MET A 76 -10.98 8.98 10.34
CA MET A 76 -9.88 8.78 9.40
C MET A 76 -10.14 7.58 8.47
N LEU A 77 -10.53 6.43 9.03
CA LEU A 77 -10.76 5.20 8.25
C LEU A 77 -11.96 5.30 7.30
N ASN A 78 -12.95 6.13 7.64
CA ASN A 78 -14.14 6.32 6.82
C ASN A 78 -13.96 7.36 5.70
N GLN A 79 -12.79 8.00 5.60
CA GLN A 79 -12.48 8.88 4.49
C GLN A 79 -12.32 8.09 3.18
N ARG A 80 -12.73 8.70 2.07
CA ARG A 80 -12.36 8.23 0.74
C ARG A 80 -11.02 8.83 0.36
N VAL A 81 -10.06 7.96 0.03
CA VAL A 81 -8.73 8.35 -0.43
C VAL A 81 -8.50 7.79 -1.82
N GLU A 82 -7.57 8.40 -2.54
CA GLU A 82 -7.01 7.87 -3.78
C GLU A 82 -5.60 7.38 -3.48
N PRO A 83 -5.41 6.09 -3.14
CA PRO A 83 -4.11 5.60 -2.75
C PRO A 83 -3.23 5.42 -3.99
N THR A 84 -1.96 5.80 -3.86
CA THR A 84 -0.93 5.50 -4.86
C THR A 84 -0.01 4.40 -4.35
N GLY A 85 0.49 3.55 -5.25
CA GLY A 85 1.50 2.53 -4.91
C GLY A 85 0.97 1.24 -4.27
N ILE A 86 -0.35 1.03 -4.14
CA ILE A 86 -0.89 -0.26 -3.67
C ILE A 86 -0.66 -1.30 -4.77
N LYS A 87 0.28 -2.22 -4.54
CA LYS A 87 0.56 -3.30 -5.48
C LYS A 87 -0.66 -4.22 -5.60
N PRO A 88 -1.09 -4.57 -6.83
CA PRO A 88 -2.15 -5.53 -7.03
C PRO A 88 -1.76 -6.91 -6.48
N ARG A 89 -2.75 -7.64 -5.96
CA ARG A 89 -2.54 -9.02 -5.50
C ARG A 89 -2.26 -9.95 -6.69
N PRO A 90 -1.52 -11.05 -6.48
CA PRO A 90 -1.38 -12.10 -7.50
C PRO A 90 -2.75 -12.56 -8.00
N GLY A 91 -2.95 -12.53 -9.32
CA GLY A 91 -4.21 -12.90 -9.97
C GLY A 91 -5.32 -11.84 -9.95
N GLU A 92 -5.09 -10.66 -9.35
CA GLU A 92 -6.05 -9.57 -9.38
C GLU A 92 -6.24 -9.03 -10.81
N VAL A 93 -7.49 -9.06 -11.29
CA VAL A 93 -7.84 -8.61 -12.63
C VAL A 93 -8.58 -7.27 -12.56
N SER A 94 -8.00 -6.24 -13.19
CA SER A 94 -8.61 -4.93 -13.37
C SER A 94 -8.29 -4.43 -14.76
N LYS A 95 -9.22 -3.70 -15.39
CA LYS A 95 -9.00 -3.10 -16.72
C LYS A 95 -7.86 -2.08 -16.76
N TYR A 96 -7.41 -1.62 -15.59
CA TYR A 96 -6.32 -0.66 -15.43
C TYR A 96 -4.99 -1.31 -15.00
N ILE A 97 -4.98 -2.63 -14.77
CA ILE A 97 -3.75 -3.39 -14.55
C ILE A 97 -3.31 -3.94 -15.90
N HIS A 98 -2.11 -3.59 -16.33
CA HIS A 98 -1.54 -4.00 -17.60
C HIS A 98 -0.25 -4.77 -17.37
N VAL A 99 -0.19 -6.02 -17.82
CA VAL A 99 1.01 -6.86 -17.73
C VAL A 99 1.56 -7.12 -19.12
N ARG A 100 2.85 -6.86 -19.33
CA ARG A 100 3.56 -7.10 -20.59
C ARG A 100 4.79 -7.97 -20.35
N PRO A 101 4.89 -9.15 -21.01
CA PRO A 101 6.07 -9.99 -20.86
C PRO A 101 7.31 -9.30 -21.43
N ILE A 102 8.44 -9.48 -20.75
CA ILE A 102 9.74 -9.06 -21.27
C ILE A 102 10.24 -10.21 -22.17
N PRO A 103 10.60 -9.95 -23.45
CA PRO A 103 11.13 -10.98 -24.33
C PRO A 103 12.33 -11.71 -23.71
N ASP A 104 12.40 -13.02 -23.92
CA ASP A 104 13.49 -13.90 -23.46
C ASP A 104 13.76 -13.86 -21.94
N SER A 105 12.77 -13.44 -21.16
CA SER A 105 12.85 -13.32 -19.70
C SER A 105 11.70 -14.06 -19.01
N LYS A 106 11.93 -14.48 -17.76
CA LYS A 106 10.88 -15.04 -16.89
C LYS A 106 10.02 -13.95 -16.22
N TYR A 107 10.29 -12.68 -16.50
CA TYR A 107 9.64 -11.54 -15.86
C TYR A 107 8.73 -10.78 -16.84
N SER A 108 7.73 -10.12 -16.28
CA SER A 108 6.85 -9.18 -16.97
C SER A 108 6.91 -7.80 -16.31
N ILE A 109 6.72 -6.75 -17.09
CA ILE A 109 6.44 -5.41 -16.59
C ILE A 109 4.95 -5.33 -16.27
N ARG A 110 4.60 -4.84 -15.08
CA ARG A 110 3.23 -4.58 -14.67
C ARG A 110 3.05 -3.10 -14.40
N LEU A 111 2.09 -2.50 -15.09
CA LEU A 111 1.56 -1.17 -14.81
C LEU A 111 0.25 -1.30 -14.06
N PHE A 112 0.06 -0.50 -13.03
CA PHE A 112 -1.17 -0.46 -12.24
C PHE A 112 -1.46 0.97 -11.79
N PRO A 113 -2.72 1.31 -11.48
CA PRO A 113 -3.07 2.67 -11.10
C PRO A 113 -2.30 3.14 -9.87
N GLY A 114 -1.69 4.31 -9.98
CA GLY A 114 -1.36 5.14 -8.82
C GLY A 114 -2.55 6.07 -8.56
N SER A 115 -2.30 7.38 -8.51
CA SER A 115 -3.37 8.37 -8.55
C SER A 115 -3.96 8.51 -9.96
N ILE A 116 -5.22 8.15 -10.14
CA ILE A 116 -5.96 8.34 -11.41
C ILE A 116 -6.15 9.84 -11.67
N SER A 117 -6.44 10.64 -10.64
CA SER A 117 -6.59 12.09 -10.77
C SER A 117 -5.32 12.80 -11.24
N ALA A 118 -4.15 12.26 -10.91
CA ALA A 118 -2.85 12.73 -11.38
C ALA A 118 -2.36 12.04 -12.67
N ALA A 119 -3.17 11.15 -13.25
CA ALA A 119 -2.79 10.29 -14.39
C ALA A 119 -1.50 9.48 -14.14
N GLU A 120 -1.29 9.07 -12.88
CA GLU A 120 -0.13 8.30 -12.45
C GLU A 120 -0.36 6.80 -12.63
N TYR A 121 0.66 6.12 -13.15
CA TYR A 121 0.75 4.67 -13.12
C TYR A 121 1.99 4.28 -12.35
N CYS A 122 1.81 3.35 -11.41
CA CYS A 122 2.92 2.67 -10.78
C CYS A 122 3.42 1.55 -11.70
N MET A 123 4.73 1.30 -11.67
CA MET A 123 5.38 0.27 -12.45
C MET A 123 6.16 -0.66 -11.51
N ASP A 124 5.97 -1.97 -11.67
CA ASP A 124 6.85 -2.97 -11.07
C ASP A 124 7.14 -4.14 -12.02
N PHE A 125 8.06 -5.01 -11.60
CA PHE A 125 8.36 -6.26 -12.29
C PHE A 125 7.71 -7.41 -11.53
N VAL A 126 7.19 -8.39 -12.25
CA VAL A 126 6.59 -9.60 -11.68
C VAL A 126 7.16 -10.85 -12.33
N ASP A 127 7.23 -11.96 -11.61
CA ASP A 127 7.46 -13.27 -12.22
C ASP A 127 6.25 -13.64 -13.10
N SER A 128 6.51 -13.96 -14.38
CA SER A 128 5.45 -14.14 -15.37
C SER A 128 4.52 -15.34 -15.08
N LYS A 129 4.97 -16.32 -14.29
CA LYS A 129 4.18 -17.51 -13.96
C LYS A 129 3.31 -17.29 -12.72
N THR A 130 3.86 -16.63 -11.72
CA THR A 130 3.22 -16.49 -10.39
C THR A 130 2.51 -15.15 -10.22
N GLY A 131 2.95 -14.11 -10.94
CA GLY A 131 2.48 -12.74 -10.75
C GLY A 131 3.04 -12.06 -9.49
N GLU A 132 3.97 -12.71 -8.79
CA GLU A 132 4.60 -12.17 -7.59
C GLU A 132 5.54 -11.00 -7.94
N PRO A 133 5.47 -9.88 -7.21
CA PRO A 133 6.33 -8.73 -7.44
C PRO A 133 7.78 -9.03 -7.08
N VAL A 134 8.71 -8.56 -7.91
CA VAL A 134 10.15 -8.70 -7.73
C VAL A 134 10.78 -7.31 -7.64
N ASN A 135 11.47 -7.02 -6.55
CA ASN A 135 12.24 -5.79 -6.40
C ASN A 135 13.48 -5.87 -7.29
N SER A 136 13.39 -5.25 -8.47
CA SER A 136 14.43 -5.15 -9.50
C SER A 136 14.91 -6.50 -10.05
N PRO A 137 14.67 -6.84 -11.33
CA PRO A 137 15.37 -7.93 -11.96
C PRO A 137 16.85 -7.52 -12.09
N PHE A 138 17.67 -8.09 -11.21
CA PHE A 138 19.09 -7.82 -10.89
C PHE A 138 20.11 -7.70 -12.03
N GLU A 139 19.68 -7.72 -13.30
CA GLU A 139 20.52 -7.63 -14.50
C GLU A 139 20.24 -6.39 -15.35
N TYR A 140 19.23 -5.57 -15.00
CA TYR A 140 18.83 -4.40 -15.77
C TYR A 140 18.87 -3.13 -14.92
N GLU A 141 19.46 -2.08 -15.48
CA GLU A 141 19.43 -0.74 -14.90
C GLU A 141 18.22 0.03 -15.46
N LEU A 142 17.44 0.66 -14.59
CA LEU A 142 16.34 1.52 -15.01
C LEU A 142 16.90 2.90 -15.37
N TRP A 143 16.96 3.19 -16.66
CA TRP A 143 17.34 4.50 -17.16
C TRP A 143 16.08 5.35 -17.34
N ALA A 144 15.95 6.39 -16.51
CA ALA A 144 14.95 7.42 -16.76
C ALA A 144 15.45 8.33 -17.89
N VAL A 145 14.64 8.52 -18.92
CA VAL A 145 14.89 9.57 -19.91
C VAL A 145 14.28 10.86 -19.36
N PRO A 146 15.09 11.87 -19.01
CA PRO A 146 14.56 13.12 -18.50
C PRO A 146 13.71 13.81 -19.56
N ASP A 147 12.74 14.61 -19.13
CA ASP A 147 11.98 15.48 -20.01
C ASP A 147 12.95 16.38 -20.80
N PRO A 148 12.94 16.34 -22.15
CA PRO A 148 13.79 17.20 -22.96
C PRO A 148 13.61 18.69 -22.68
N GLU A 149 12.41 19.10 -22.26
CA GLU A 149 12.08 20.50 -21.96
C GLU A 149 12.49 20.91 -20.55
N THR A 150 12.66 19.95 -19.62
CA THR A 150 13.02 20.21 -18.22
C THR A 150 14.07 19.25 -17.64
N PRO A 151 15.22 19.03 -18.30
CA PRO A 151 16.16 17.97 -17.94
C PRO A 151 16.88 18.17 -16.59
N TRP A 152 16.78 19.36 -15.99
CA TRP A 152 17.34 19.70 -14.68
C TRP A 152 16.45 19.32 -13.50
N LEU A 153 15.18 19.00 -13.73
CA LEU A 153 14.31 18.41 -12.71
C LEU A 153 14.69 16.93 -12.60
N GLY A 154 15.56 16.61 -11.63
CA GLY A 154 15.86 15.22 -11.30
C GLY A 154 14.56 14.47 -11.01
N MET A 155 14.48 13.23 -11.47
CA MET A 155 13.32 12.38 -11.19
C MET A 155 13.27 12.09 -9.68
N PRO A 156 12.12 12.22 -9.01
CA PRO A 156 11.97 11.73 -7.65
C PRO A 156 12.15 10.21 -7.68
N VAL A 157 13.29 9.74 -7.18
CA VAL A 157 13.53 8.32 -6.93
C VAL A 157 12.96 8.05 -5.55
N CYS A 158 11.89 7.27 -5.46
CA CYS A 158 11.39 6.81 -4.16
C CYS A 158 12.48 5.92 -3.52
N HIS A 159 13.03 6.37 -2.39
CA HIS A 159 13.96 5.60 -1.55
C HIS A 159 13.23 4.56 -0.71
#